data_AF-A0A1I1BL79-F1
#
_entry.id   AF-A0A1I1BL79-F1
#
_cell.length_a   1.000
_cell.length_b   1.000
_cell.length_c   1.000
_cell.angle_alpha   90.00
_cell.angle_beta   90.00
_cell.angle_gamma   90.00
#
_symmetry.space_group_name_H-M   'P 1'
#
loop_
_entity.id
_entity.type
_entity.pdbx_description
1 polymer ?
#
loop_
_entity_poly.entity_id
_entity_poly.type
_entity_poly.pdbx_seq_one_letter_code
_entity_poly.pdbx_strand_id
1 'polypeptide(L)'
;MVLVLQILLALLFFVSGLGKVAGIKMQVENFSKLGLPQWFRVVTGLLQLVGVAGLVAGFWRDSWAAWGAVLIGVIMLGAVAFHVRVKDKFGAIAPALVLAVLAIVLAALLGSDLGDFPN
;
A
#
# COMPACT_ATOMS: atom_id res chain seq x y z
N MET A 1 -18.65 -3.07 5.53
CA MET A 1 -17.56 -2.07 5.69
C MET A 1 -16.22 -2.61 5.22
N VAL A 2 -15.78 -3.79 5.70
CA VAL A 2 -14.55 -4.48 5.27
C VAL A 2 -14.42 -4.60 3.74
N LEU A 3 -15.44 -5.15 3.07
CA LEU A 3 -15.45 -5.34 1.61
C LEU A 3 -15.19 -4.04 0.82
N VAL A 4 -15.79 -2.92 1.27
CA VAL A 4 -15.65 -1.61 0.62
C VAL A 4 -14.21 -1.11 0.76
N LEU A 5 -13.62 -1.20 1.95
CA LEU A 5 -12.23 -0.81 2.20
C LEU A 5 -11.26 -1.70 1.41
N GLN A 6 -11.50 -3.01 1.39
CA GLN A 6 -10.68 -3.99 0.68
C GLN A 6 -10.69 -3.73 -0.84
N ILE A 7 -11.86 -3.55 -1.45
CA ILE A 7 -11.97 -3.22 -2.89
C ILE A 7 -11.29 -1.88 -3.19
N LEU A 8 -11.55 -0.86 -2.37
CA LEU A 8 -10.97 0.48 -2.55
C LEU A 8 -9.44 0.42 -2.50
N LEU A 9 -8.87 -0.20 -1.47
CA LEU A 9 -7.42 -0.34 -1.33
C LEU A 9 -6.84 -1.20 -2.46
N ALA A 10 -7.48 -2.32 -2.81
CA ALA A 10 -7.01 -3.17 -3.90
C ALA A 10 -6.93 -2.40 -5.23
N LEU A 11 -7.96 -1.64 -5.60
CA LEU A 11 -7.97 -0.85 -6.83
C LEU A 11 -6.92 0.26 -6.83
N LEU A 12 -6.86 1.04 -5.75
CA LEU A 12 -5.90 2.16 -5.64
C LEU A 12 -4.46 1.66 -5.68
N PHE A 13 -4.15 0.59 -4.95
CA PHE A 13 -2.81 0.01 -4.90
C PHE A 13 -2.46 -0.81 -6.13
N PHE A 14 -3.44 -1.36 -6.86
CA PHE A 14 -3.20 -1.98 -8.15
C PHE A 14 -2.70 -0.96 -9.16
N VAL A 15 -3.42 0.16 -9.30
CA VAL A 15 -3.02 1.25 -10.21
C VAL A 15 -1.69 1.86 -9.77
N SER A 16 -1.52 2.13 -8.47
CA SER A 16 -0.31 2.72 -7.90
C SER A 16 0.91 1.80 -8.02
N GLY A 17 0.72 0.49 -7.82
CA GLY A 17 1.74 -0.55 -7.91
C GLY A 17 2.16 -0.79 -9.36
N LEU A 18 1.20 -0.99 -10.27
CA LEU A 18 1.46 -1.12 -11.70
C LEU A 18 2.19 0.11 -12.23
N GLY A 19 1.76 1.32 -11.86
CA GLY A 19 2.44 2.53 -12.30
C GLY A 19 3.88 2.63 -11.84
N LYS A 20 4.18 2.13 -10.63
CA LYS A 20 5.54 2.04 -10.09
C LYS A 20 6.37 0.94 -10.75
N VAL A 21 5.79 -0.14 -11.25
CA VAL A 21 6.55 -1.15 -11.99
C VAL A 21 6.78 -0.70 -13.43
N ALA A 22 5.73 -0.21 -14.10
CA ALA A 22 5.75 0.25 -15.49
C ALA A 22 6.59 1.51 -15.72
N GLY A 23 6.98 2.25 -14.68
CA GLY A 23 7.82 3.44 -14.83
C GLY A 23 7.09 4.62 -15.44
N ILE A 24 5.81 4.77 -15.12
CA ILE A 24 5.03 5.94 -15.57
C ILE A 24 5.73 7.20 -15.05
N LYS A 25 5.89 8.21 -15.93
CA LYS A 25 6.64 9.45 -15.69
C LYS A 25 6.38 10.07 -14.31
N MET A 26 5.11 10.17 -13.91
CA MET A 26 4.72 10.68 -12.59
C MET A 26 5.35 9.91 -11.42
N GLN A 27 5.39 8.58 -11.47
CA GLN A 27 5.99 7.75 -10.41
C GLN A 27 7.52 7.85 -10.40
N VAL A 28 8.14 7.93 -11.58
CA VAL A 28 9.59 8.13 -11.72
C VAL A 28 10.00 9.47 -11.10
N GLU A 29 9.29 10.55 -11.44
CA GLU A 29 9.54 11.89 -10.90
C GLU A 29 9.30 11.96 -9.39
N ASN A 30 8.26 11.31 -8.86
CA ASN A 30 8.00 11.28 -7.42
C ASN A 30 9.14 10.61 -6.64
N PHE A 31 9.65 9.46 -7.10
CA PHE A 31 10.77 8.79 -6.43
C PHE A 31 12.07 9.59 -6.54
N SER A 32 12.31 10.25 -7.69
CA SER A 32 13.45 11.17 -7.84
C SER A 32 13.37 12.37 -6.88
N LYS A 33 12.20 12.97 -6.70
CA LYS A 33 11.97 14.05 -5.73
C LYS A 33 12.21 13.61 -4.28
N LEU A 34 11.83 12.37 -3.96
CA LEU A 34 12.09 11.75 -2.66
C LEU A 34 13.57 11.36 -2.44
N GLY A 35 14.42 11.51 -3.47
CA GLY A 35 15.82 11.10 -3.42
C GLY A 35 16.01 9.58 -3.35
N LEU A 36 15.05 8.81 -3.87
CA LEU A 36 15.06 7.35 -3.84
C LEU A 36 15.49 6.77 -5.21
N PRO A 37 16.29 5.70 -5.21
CA PRO A 37 16.73 5.08 -6.45
C PRO A 37 15.58 4.38 -7.18
N GLN A 38 15.68 4.28 -8.51
CA GLN A 38 14.61 3.76 -9.35
C GLN A 38 14.34 2.26 -9.13
N TRP A 39 15.32 1.47 -8.69
CA TRP A 39 15.09 0.08 -8.31
C TRP A 39 14.15 -0.02 -7.08
N PHE A 40 14.27 0.91 -6.13
CA PHE A 40 13.41 0.96 -4.94
C PHE A 40 11.95 1.28 -5.31
N ARG A 41 11.74 2.11 -6.35
CA ARG A 41 10.42 2.32 -6.96
C ARG A 41 9.81 1.00 -7.42
N VAL A 42 10.56 0.22 -8.19
CA VAL A 42 10.07 -1.05 -8.75
C VAL A 42 9.78 -2.05 -7.62
N VAL A 43 10.68 -2.21 -6.65
CA VAL A 43 10.47 -3.07 -5.47
C VAL A 43 9.21 -2.65 -4.70
N THR A 44 9.03 -1.34 -4.45
CA THR A 44 7.83 -0.83 -3.79
C THR A 44 6.57 -1.14 -4.59
N GLY A 45 6.62 -1.00 -5.92
CA GLY A 45 5.51 -1.37 -6.81
C GLY A 45 5.16 -2.85 -6.73
N LEU A 46 6.16 -3.73 -6.78
CA LEU A 46 5.96 -5.17 -6.65
C LEU A 46 5.36 -5.56 -5.29
N LEU A 47 5.86 -4.99 -4.19
CA LEU A 47 5.30 -5.22 -2.86
C LEU A 47 3.85 -4.74 -2.74
N GLN A 48 3.50 -3.62 -3.38
CA GLN A 48 2.10 -3.18 -3.48
C GLN A 48 1.24 -4.19 -4.23
N LEU A 49 1.74 -4.74 -5.34
CA LEU A 49 1.01 -5.76 -6.11
C LEU A 49 0.87 -7.08 -5.34
N VAL A 50 1.86 -7.46 -4.52
CA VAL A 50 1.73 -8.58 -3.58
C VAL A 50 0.65 -8.31 -2.54
N GLY A 51 0.62 -7.10 -1.97
CA GLY A 51 -0.44 -6.68 -1.06
C GLY A 51 -1.83 -6.72 -1.70
N VAL A 52 -1.95 -6.25 -2.94
CA VAL A 52 -3.18 -6.34 -3.75
C VAL A 52 -3.57 -7.80 -3.99
N ALA A 53 -2.62 -8.67 -4.33
CA ALA A 53 -2.89 -10.10 -4.49
C ALA A 53 -3.44 -10.71 -3.19
N GLY A 54 -2.89 -10.34 -2.03
CA GLY A 54 -3.42 -10.71 -0.72
C GLY A 54 -4.84 -10.19 -0.49
N LEU A 55 -5.10 -8.91 -0.77
CA LEU A 55 -6.44 -8.33 -0.70
C LEU A 55 -7.45 -9.03 -1.63
N VAL A 56 -7.03 -9.47 -2.81
CA VAL A 56 -7.90 -10.20 -3.75
C VAL A 56 -8.13 -11.64 -3.27
N ALA A 57 -7.08 -12.37 -2.85
CA ALA A 57 -7.23 -13.69 -2.23
C ALA A 57 -8.14 -13.63 -0.99
N GLY A 58 -8.13 -12.49 -0.31
CA GLY A 58 -9.04 -12.07 0.74
C GLY A 58 -10.54 -12.30 0.50
N PHE A 59 -11.01 -12.28 -0.75
CA PHE A 59 -12.44 -12.55 -1.03
C PHE A 59 -12.84 -14.01 -0.73
N TRP A 60 -11.86 -14.92 -0.67
CA TRP A 60 -12.08 -16.32 -0.32
C TRP A 60 -11.58 -16.65 1.08
N ARG A 61 -10.58 -15.92 1.59
CA ARG A 61 -9.93 -16.17 2.88
C ARG A 61 -9.51 -14.88 3.55
N ASP A 62 -10.23 -14.50 4.60
CA ASP A 62 -10.03 -13.22 5.31
C ASP A 62 -8.60 -13.05 5.85
N SER A 63 -7.93 -14.16 6.21
CA SER A 63 -6.52 -14.20 6.64
C SER A 63 -5.56 -13.58 5.60
N TRP A 64 -5.84 -13.76 4.30
CA TRP A 64 -5.04 -13.18 3.21
C TRP A 64 -5.28 -11.67 3.05
N ALA A 65 -6.53 -11.21 3.22
CA ALA A 65 -6.83 -9.78 3.22
C ALA A 65 -6.17 -9.07 4.41
N ALA A 66 -6.15 -9.70 5.58
CA ALA A 66 -5.52 -9.16 6.78
C ALA A 66 -4.03 -8.90 6.54
N TRP A 67 -3.28 -9.90 6.06
CA TRP A 67 -1.87 -9.75 5.74
C TRP A 67 -1.60 -8.81 4.55
N GLY A 68 -2.47 -8.80 3.54
CA GLY A 68 -2.40 -7.84 2.43
C GLY A 68 -2.55 -6.40 2.90
N ALA A 69 -3.49 -6.13 3.81
CA ALA A 69 -3.71 -4.83 4.42
C ALA A 69 -2.52 -4.40 5.29
N VAL A 70 -1.94 -5.30 6.08
CA VAL A 70 -0.73 -5.05 6.87
C VAL A 70 0.44 -4.64 5.97
N LEU A 71 0.71 -5.40 4.91
CA LEU A 71 1.80 -5.10 3.98
C LEU A 71 1.63 -3.72 3.33
N ILE A 72 0.43 -3.41 2.84
CA ILE A 72 0.11 -2.09 2.27
C ILE A 72 0.30 -0.98 3.32
N GLY A 73 -0.16 -1.20 4.56
CA GLY A 73 0.01 -0.28 5.67
C GLY A 73 1.49 0.04 5.93
N VAL A 74 2.34 -0.99 6.00
CA VAL A 74 3.80 -0.83 6.19
C VAL A 74 4.42 0.00 5.05
N ILE A 75 4.04 -0.28 3.80
CA ILE A 75 4.55 0.48 2.64
C ILE A 75 4.13 1.96 2.74
N MET A 76 2.89 2.25 3.16
CA MET A 76 2.40 3.62 3.30
C MET A 76 3.04 4.36 4.48
N LEU A 77 3.30 3.69 5.60
CA LEU A 77 4.07 4.27 6.69
C LEU A 77 5.50 4.62 6.23
N GLY A 78 6.14 3.75 5.44
CA GLY A 78 7.41 4.05 4.79
C GLY A 78 7.32 5.28 3.86
N ALA A 79 6.27 5.36 3.04
CA ALA A 79 6.04 6.51 2.16
C ALA A 79 5.90 7.83 2.96
N VAL A 80 5.11 7.82 4.04
CA VAL A 80 4.97 8.98 4.95
C VAL A 80 6.34 9.38 5.51
N ALA A 81 7.13 8.41 6.00
CA ALA A 81 8.46 8.67 6.53
C ALA A 81 9.39 9.33 5.49
N PHE A 82 9.36 8.89 4.23
CA PHE A 82 10.16 9.51 3.15
C PHE A 82 9.70 10.92 2.80
N HIS A 83 8.40 11.18 2.72
CA HIS A 83 7.90 12.54 2.50
C HIS A 83 8.26 13.48 3.66
N VAL A 84 8.16 13.01 4.92
CA VAL A 84 8.59 13.79 6.09
C VAL A 84 10.10 14.05 6.05
N ARG A 85 10.92 13.07 5.66
CA ARG A 85 12.38 13.19 5.54
C ARG A 85 12.80 14.31 4.58
N VAL A 86 12.12 14.44 3.45
CA VAL A 86 12.40 15.50 2.46
C VAL A 86 11.65 16.81 2.76
N LYS A 87 10.96 16.91 3.91
CA LYS A 87 10.16 18.07 4.33
C LYS A 87 9.12 18.48 3.28
N ASP A 88 8.47 17.48 2.71
CA ASP A 88 7.46 17.70 1.69
C ASP A 88 6.26 18.48 2.26
N LYS A 89 5.51 19.15 1.38
CA LYS A 89 4.31 19.88 1.81
C LYS A 89 3.27 18.91 2.36
N PHE A 90 2.46 19.36 3.33
CA PHE A 90 1.40 18.51 3.91
C PHE A 90 0.46 17.91 2.86
N GLY A 91 0.15 18.65 1.79
CA GLY A 91 -0.67 18.15 0.67
C GLY A 91 -0.06 16.96 -0.08
N ALA A 92 1.28 16.78 -0.05
CA ALA A 92 1.96 15.63 -0.63
C ALA A 92 1.99 14.43 0.34
N ILE A 93 2.04 14.68 1.64
CA ILE A 93 2.03 13.65 2.69
C ILE A 93 0.62 13.08 2.91
N ALA A 94 -0.40 13.93 2.83
CA ALA A 94 -1.78 13.60 3.20
C ALA A 94 -2.34 12.36 2.49
N PRO A 95 -2.15 12.15 1.17
CA PRO A 95 -2.63 10.94 0.51
C PRO A 95 -2.01 9.66 1.09
N ALA A 96 -0.69 9.65 1.33
CA ALA A 96 0.00 8.50 1.91
C ALA A 96 -0.49 8.23 3.35
N LEU A 97 -0.72 9.29 4.13
CA LEU A 97 -1.23 9.19 5.50
C LEU A 97 -2.66 8.63 5.54
N VAL A 98 -3.56 9.14 4.70
CA VAL A 98 -4.95 8.65 4.61
C VAL A 98 -4.96 7.18 4.21
N LEU A 99 -4.19 6.80 3.19
CA LEU A 99 -4.09 5.41 2.76
C LEU A 99 -3.47 4.49 3.83
N ALA A 100 -2.49 4.99 4.60
CA ALA A 100 -1.94 4.26 5.74
C ALA A 100 -3.02 3.98 6.79
N VAL A 101 -3.80 5.00 7.16
CA VAL A 101 -4.90 4.86 8.13
C VAL A 101 -5.94 3.86 7.63
N LEU A 102 -6.37 3.97 6.37
CA LEU A 102 -7.36 3.03 5.80
C LEU A 102 -6.84 1.58 5.80
N ALA A 103 -5.57 1.36 5.46
CA ALA A 103 -4.96 0.04 5.50
C ALA A 103 -4.85 -0.52 6.93
N ILE A 104 -4.48 0.32 7.89
CA ILE A 104 -4.42 -0.06 9.32
C ILE A 104 -5.82 -0.39 9.85
N VAL A 105 -6.83 0.41 9.50
CA VAL A 105 -8.23 0.14 9.88
C VAL A 105 -8.69 -1.20 9.29
N LEU A 106 -8.41 -1.48 8.01
CA LEU A 106 -8.75 -2.78 7.43
C LEU A 106 -8.03 -3.93 8.13
N ALA A 107 -6.73 -3.79 8.40
CA ALA A 107 -5.95 -4.80 9.12
C ALA A 107 -6.47 -5.02 10.56
N ALA A 108 -6.89 -3.96 11.25
CA ALA A 108 -7.46 -4.06 12.58
C ALA A 108 -8.84 -4.73 12.58
N LEU A 109 -9.68 -4.44 11.58
CA LEU A 109 -10.99 -5.08 11.41
C LEU A 109 -10.88 -6.58 11.11
N LEU A 110 -9.80 -7.00 10.45
CA LEU A 110 -9.46 -8.40 10.14
C LEU A 110 -8.41 -8.98 11.11
N GLY A 111 -8.22 -8.35 12.26
CA GLY A 111 -7.12 -8.67 13.17
C GLY A 111 -7.22 -10.07 13.77
N SER A 112 -8.44 -10.59 13.96
CA SER A 112 -8.70 -11.97 14.39
C SER A 112 -8.13 -13.00 13.43
N ASP A 113 -8.20 -12.72 12.13
CA ASP A 113 -7.88 -13.65 11.05
C ASP A 113 -6.39 -13.70 10.72
N LEU A 114 -5.59 -12.78 11.30
CA LEU A 114 -4.13 -12.76 11.14
C LEU A 114 -3.47 -14.05 11.63
N GLY A 115 -3.99 -14.64 12.70
CA GLY A 115 -3.49 -15.89 13.29
C GLY A 115 -3.84 -17.14 12.49
N ASP A 116 -4.85 -17.05 11.63
CA ASP A 116 -5.38 -18.18 10.87
C ASP A 116 -4.68 -18.36 9.52
N PHE A 117 -3.78 -17.46 9.13
CA PHE A 117 -3.04 -17.55 7.87
C PHE A 117 -2.19 -18.84 7.79
N PRO A 118 -2.16 -19.55 6.64
CA PRO A 118 -2.78 -19.23 5.34
C PRO A 118 -4.15 -19.90 5.10
N ASN A 119 -4.80 -20.42 6.15
CA ASN A 119 -5.99 -21.26 6.06
C ASN A 119 -7.23 -20.53 5.52
#